data_AF-A0A2E0TPW7-F1
#
_entry.id   AF-A0A2E0TPW7-F1
#
_cell.length_a   1.000
_cell.length_b   1.000
_cell.length_c   1.000
_cell.angle_alpha   90.00
_cell.angle_beta   90.00
_cell.angle_gamma   90.00
#
_symmetry.space_group_name_H-M   'P 1'
#
loop_
_entity.id
_entity.type
_entity.pdbx_description
1 polymer ?
#
loop_
_entity_poly.entity_id
_entity_poly.type
_entity_poly.pdbx_seq_one_letter_code
_entity_poly.pdbx_strand_id
1 'polypeptide(L)'
;MRRPAFVPSFLLALACGPAEPAPEPSEPAPAASSASEARAEPPSRVGPRPGPWVDARVAEARARLAGSEAGRLVWESIEHHGGLRAWLAAGTIAFEFDYRPVDAPERRMHTFQKIDLWSARAVHEELEGGAGASARFAWDGERAWIAPGPDAFPTPARFWALTPYYFVGMPFVVADSGARYERLPDAELDGVLHRLVKITYEAGTGDSPDDYYVLYLHPRTHALAALRYVVAYPGFFPDGGHTPEKLMRYDAFEAFEGPAGAVRLATRYDTSRWDAEAGRPGEVVTRITASRVGLGETYPEDVFAPPPGADVSAEITAPEREPREAPEDEPEEPPSDDDAPGGPDE
;
A
#
# COMPACT_ATOMS: atom_id res chain seq x y z
N MET A 1 -54.50 5.99 84.17
CA MET A 1 -54.35 6.05 85.65
C MET A 1 -53.32 5.02 86.11
N ARG A 2 -52.76 5.21 87.32
CA ARG A 2 -52.17 4.22 88.25
C ARG A 2 -51.54 2.90 87.73
N ARG A 3 -50.21 2.84 87.87
CA ARG A 3 -49.38 1.72 88.40
C ARG A 3 -49.95 1.10 89.72
N PRO A 4 -49.34 0.08 90.37
CA PRO A 4 -48.83 -1.23 89.89
C PRO A 4 -49.07 -2.39 90.92
N ALA A 5 -48.43 -3.55 90.74
CA ALA A 5 -47.98 -4.51 91.78
C ALA A 5 -46.95 -5.49 91.14
N PHE A 6 -45.95 -6.13 91.77
CA PHE A 6 -45.23 -6.10 93.08
C PHE A 6 -43.84 -6.78 92.74
N VAL A 7 -42.62 -6.35 93.12
CA VAL A 7 -41.98 -6.07 94.42
C VAL A 7 -41.75 -7.35 95.27
N PRO A 8 -40.53 -7.66 95.82
CA PRO A 8 -39.13 -7.35 95.41
C PRO A 8 -38.14 -8.55 95.63
N SER A 9 -36.80 -8.36 95.50
CA SER A 9 -35.80 -8.68 96.57
C SER A 9 -34.29 -8.60 96.23
N PHE A 10 -33.53 -8.05 97.20
CA PHE A 10 -32.11 -8.28 97.58
C PHE A 10 -30.87 -7.82 96.75
N LEU A 11 -29.79 -7.64 97.53
CA LEU A 11 -28.49 -6.99 97.32
C LEU A 11 -27.43 -7.87 98.05
N LEU A 12 -26.09 -7.90 97.84
CA LEU A 12 -25.07 -7.26 96.98
C LEU A 12 -23.86 -8.28 96.92
N ALA A 13 -22.65 -8.11 96.37
CA ALA A 13 -21.90 -6.97 95.81
C ALA A 13 -20.83 -7.39 94.76
N LEU A 14 -19.89 -6.46 94.50
CA LEU A 14 -18.82 -6.45 93.50
C LEU A 14 -17.59 -7.31 93.84
N ALA A 15 -16.92 -7.82 92.79
CA ALA A 15 -15.52 -7.46 92.48
C ALA A 15 -15.22 -7.69 90.97
N CYS A 16 -14.52 -6.72 90.34
CA CYS A 16 -13.84 -6.73 89.02
C CYS A 16 -14.39 -7.56 87.82
N GLY A 17 -14.70 -6.87 86.71
CA GLY A 17 -14.80 -7.45 85.36
C GLY A 17 -13.42 -7.70 84.69
N PRO A 18 -13.34 -7.96 83.37
CA PRO A 18 -14.12 -7.29 82.30
C PRO A 18 -15.23 -8.15 81.68
N ALA A 19 -15.88 -7.62 80.63
CA ALA A 19 -17.17 -8.10 80.12
C ALA A 19 -17.11 -9.23 79.06
N GLU A 20 -18.11 -10.11 79.11
CA GLU A 20 -18.50 -11.01 78.02
C GLU A 20 -19.26 -10.26 76.90
N PRO A 21 -19.41 -10.85 75.69
CA PRO A 21 -19.49 -10.08 74.45
C PRO A 21 -20.86 -9.47 74.13
N ALA A 22 -20.82 -8.28 73.53
CA ALA A 22 -21.93 -7.69 72.78
C ALA A 22 -21.97 -8.26 71.33
N PRO A 23 -23.14 -8.30 70.67
CA PRO A 23 -23.25 -8.82 69.30
C PRO A 23 -22.58 -7.88 68.28
N GLU A 24 -21.87 -8.45 67.30
CA GLU A 24 -21.18 -7.66 66.27
C GLU A 24 -22.13 -7.09 65.21
N PRO A 25 -21.90 -5.85 64.73
CA PRO A 25 -22.63 -5.24 63.62
C PRO A 25 -22.10 -5.69 62.25
N SER A 26 -22.82 -5.33 61.20
CA SER A 26 -22.64 -5.80 59.82
C SER A 26 -21.56 -5.07 59.00
N GLU A 27 -20.88 -5.85 58.14
CA GLU A 27 -20.10 -5.44 56.94
C GLU A 27 -18.76 -4.70 57.16
N PRO A 28 -17.82 -4.72 56.18
CA PRO A 28 -17.94 -5.26 54.80
C PRO A 28 -17.07 -6.50 54.51
N ALA A 29 -17.29 -7.11 53.33
CA ALA A 29 -16.62 -8.34 52.90
C ALA A 29 -15.13 -8.13 52.52
N PRO A 30 -14.24 -9.12 52.79
CA PRO A 30 -12.92 -9.15 52.19
C PRO A 30 -13.04 -9.42 50.68
N ALA A 31 -12.30 -8.66 49.86
CA ALA A 31 -12.37 -8.78 48.41
C ALA A 31 -11.97 -10.18 47.93
N ALA A 32 -12.89 -10.88 47.28
CA ALA A 32 -12.60 -12.16 46.66
C ALA A 32 -11.57 -11.97 45.53
N SER A 33 -10.52 -12.78 45.51
CA SER A 33 -9.55 -12.81 44.42
C SER A 33 -10.16 -13.51 43.20
N SER A 34 -11.06 -12.83 42.51
CA SER A 34 -11.39 -13.14 41.13
C SER A 34 -10.25 -12.63 40.26
N ALA A 35 -9.22 -13.47 40.08
CA ALA A 35 -8.36 -13.39 38.91
C ALA A 35 -9.23 -13.69 37.67
N SER A 36 -9.98 -12.67 37.24
CA SER A 36 -10.65 -12.68 35.95
C SER A 36 -9.55 -12.61 34.90
N GLU A 37 -9.03 -13.79 34.54
CA GLU A 37 -8.41 -13.99 33.23
C GLU A 37 -9.46 -13.60 32.19
N ALA A 38 -9.45 -12.32 31.82
CA ALA A 38 -10.11 -11.85 30.63
C ALA A 38 -9.51 -12.70 29.50
N ARG A 39 -10.31 -13.62 28.96
CA ARG A 39 -9.99 -14.28 27.71
C ARG A 39 -9.86 -13.16 26.69
N ALA A 40 -8.62 -12.75 26.43
CA ALA A 40 -8.32 -11.91 25.29
C ALA A 40 -8.96 -12.60 24.11
N GLU A 41 -9.85 -11.89 23.40
CA GLU A 41 -10.30 -12.35 22.11
C GLU A 41 -9.03 -12.62 21.29
N PRO A 42 -8.93 -13.78 20.60
CA PRO A 42 -7.73 -14.08 19.84
C PRO A 42 -7.50 -12.91 18.89
N PRO A 43 -6.30 -12.29 18.89
CA PRO A 43 -6.08 -11.06 18.13
C PRO A 43 -6.52 -11.32 16.69
N SER A 44 -7.34 -10.42 16.16
CA SER A 44 -7.83 -10.50 14.79
C SER A 44 -6.63 -10.66 13.85
N ARG A 45 -6.84 -11.41 12.75
CA ARG A 45 -5.76 -11.84 11.88
C ARG A 45 -6.01 -11.49 10.43
N VAL A 46 -4.96 -10.95 9.82
CA VAL A 46 -4.83 -10.78 8.38
C VAL A 46 -4.31 -12.08 7.79
N GLY A 47 -4.84 -12.48 6.63
CA GLY A 47 -4.48 -13.73 5.97
C GLY A 47 -5.54 -14.20 4.96
N PRO A 48 -5.48 -15.47 4.55
CA PRO A 48 -6.46 -16.11 3.66
C PRO A 48 -7.91 -15.95 4.15
N ARG A 49 -8.85 -15.74 3.22
CA ARG A 49 -10.28 -15.56 3.52
C ARG A 49 -11.11 -16.76 3.07
N PRO A 50 -12.33 -16.99 3.62
CA PRO A 50 -13.15 -18.15 3.27
C PRO A 50 -13.50 -18.23 1.77
N GLY A 51 -13.33 -19.41 1.17
CA GLY A 51 -13.53 -19.65 -0.27
C GLY A 51 -14.78 -18.99 -0.89
N PRO A 52 -15.99 -19.16 -0.33
CA PRO A 52 -17.21 -18.56 -0.89
C PRO A 52 -17.20 -17.02 -0.98
N TRP A 53 -16.43 -16.35 -0.11
CA TRP A 53 -16.27 -14.89 -0.15
C TRP A 53 -15.25 -14.46 -1.21
N VAL A 54 -14.20 -15.27 -1.42
CA VAL A 54 -13.28 -15.13 -2.58
C VAL A 54 -14.05 -15.32 -3.89
N ASP A 55 -14.86 -16.38 -3.99
CA ASP A 55 -15.65 -16.69 -5.19
C ASP A 55 -16.63 -15.58 -5.56
N ALA A 56 -17.26 -14.94 -4.57
CA ALA A 56 -18.13 -13.78 -4.80
C ALA A 56 -17.36 -12.60 -5.44
N ARG A 57 -16.17 -12.27 -4.92
CA ARG A 57 -15.31 -11.19 -5.48
C ARG A 57 -14.76 -11.52 -6.87
N VAL A 58 -14.35 -12.77 -7.08
CA VAL A 58 -13.91 -13.27 -8.40
C VAL A 58 -15.05 -13.18 -9.43
N ALA A 59 -16.28 -13.55 -9.05
CA ALA A 59 -17.45 -13.44 -9.92
C ALA A 59 -17.81 -11.98 -10.26
N GLU A 60 -17.75 -11.08 -9.28
CA GLU A 60 -18.00 -9.65 -9.47
C GLU A 60 -16.98 -9.01 -10.43
N ALA A 61 -15.68 -9.22 -10.18
CA ALA A 61 -14.61 -8.73 -11.04
C ALA A 61 -14.70 -9.30 -12.47
N ARG A 62 -15.00 -10.60 -12.61
CA ARG A 62 -15.23 -11.23 -13.91
C ARG A 62 -16.42 -10.62 -14.65
N ALA A 63 -17.53 -10.35 -13.96
CA ALA A 63 -18.71 -9.72 -14.56
C ALA A 63 -18.41 -8.29 -15.06
N ARG A 64 -17.65 -7.51 -14.29
CA ARG A 64 -17.13 -6.18 -14.68
C ARG A 64 -16.23 -6.27 -15.91
N LEU A 65 -15.20 -7.11 -15.86
CA LEU A 65 -14.20 -7.27 -16.93
C LEU A 65 -14.79 -7.85 -18.23
N ALA A 66 -15.80 -8.71 -18.15
CA ALA A 66 -16.45 -9.27 -19.34
C ALA A 66 -17.15 -8.20 -20.22
N GLY A 67 -17.46 -7.02 -19.69
CA GLY A 67 -18.25 -5.97 -20.35
C GLY A 67 -17.60 -5.32 -21.59
N SER A 68 -16.27 -5.36 -21.75
CA SER A 68 -15.58 -4.74 -22.90
C SER A 68 -14.47 -5.64 -23.46
N GLU A 69 -13.97 -5.33 -24.67
CA GLU A 69 -12.79 -6.03 -25.22
C GLU A 69 -11.57 -5.83 -24.32
N ALA A 70 -11.34 -4.60 -23.88
CA ALA A 70 -10.25 -4.23 -22.97
C ALA A 70 -10.29 -5.01 -21.65
N GLY A 71 -11.46 -5.09 -21.01
CA GLY A 71 -11.63 -5.86 -19.77
C GLY A 71 -11.46 -7.37 -19.98
N ARG A 72 -11.91 -7.92 -21.13
CA ARG A 72 -11.67 -9.34 -21.46
C ARG A 72 -10.18 -9.64 -21.68
N LEU A 73 -9.44 -8.75 -22.33
CA LEU A 73 -7.97 -8.88 -22.48
C LEU A 73 -7.25 -8.85 -21.12
N VAL A 74 -7.69 -8.00 -20.19
CA VAL A 74 -7.19 -7.99 -18.80
C VAL A 74 -7.53 -9.29 -18.06
N TRP A 75 -8.77 -9.79 -18.21
CA TRP A 75 -9.16 -11.08 -17.62
C TRP A 75 -8.29 -12.25 -18.13
N GLU A 76 -8.13 -12.37 -19.45
CA GLU A 76 -7.26 -13.40 -20.04
C GLU A 76 -5.79 -13.27 -19.60
N SER A 77 -5.32 -12.04 -19.35
CA SER A 77 -4.01 -11.81 -18.73
C SER A 77 -3.96 -12.34 -17.31
N ILE A 78 -4.95 -12.04 -16.47
CA ILE A 78 -5.01 -12.52 -15.08
C ILE A 78 -5.03 -14.05 -15.03
N GLU A 79 -5.80 -14.72 -15.89
CA GLU A 79 -5.83 -16.19 -15.96
C GLU A 79 -4.48 -16.77 -16.44
N HIS A 80 -3.75 -16.10 -17.35
CA HIS A 80 -2.39 -16.50 -17.75
C HIS A 80 -1.39 -16.51 -16.58
N HIS A 81 -1.61 -15.66 -15.58
CA HIS A 81 -0.77 -15.56 -14.39
C HIS A 81 -1.27 -16.44 -13.22
N GLY A 82 -2.22 -17.35 -13.44
CA GLY A 82 -2.74 -18.27 -12.40
C GLY A 82 -4.15 -17.93 -11.90
N GLY A 83 -4.72 -16.82 -12.39
CA GLY A 83 -6.13 -16.48 -12.20
C GLY A 83 -6.46 -15.76 -10.90
N LEU A 84 -7.53 -14.96 -10.96
CA LEU A 84 -7.86 -14.01 -9.87
C LEU A 84 -8.17 -14.73 -8.55
N ARG A 85 -8.70 -15.96 -8.61
CA ARG A 85 -9.00 -16.77 -7.44
C ARG A 85 -7.75 -17.17 -6.65
N ALA A 86 -6.65 -17.52 -7.32
CA ALA A 86 -5.42 -17.94 -6.64
C ALA A 86 -4.77 -16.75 -5.90
N TRP A 87 -4.66 -15.61 -6.60
CA TRP A 87 -4.21 -14.33 -6.04
C TRP A 87 -5.02 -13.91 -4.82
N LEU A 88 -6.35 -13.76 -4.98
CA LEU A 88 -7.21 -13.30 -3.91
C LEU A 88 -7.25 -14.30 -2.74
N ALA A 89 -7.29 -15.61 -2.99
CA ALA A 89 -7.32 -16.61 -1.91
C ALA A 89 -6.06 -16.64 -1.02
N ALA A 90 -4.91 -16.15 -1.51
CA ALA A 90 -3.76 -15.89 -0.64
C ALA A 90 -4.11 -14.85 0.43
N GLY A 91 -4.75 -13.74 0.05
CA GLY A 91 -5.17 -12.68 0.95
C GLY A 91 -4.05 -11.85 1.59
N THR A 92 -2.84 -12.39 1.62
CA THR A 92 -1.59 -11.68 1.88
C THR A 92 -0.57 -12.02 0.82
N ILE A 93 0.27 -11.04 0.53
CA ILE A 93 1.57 -11.23 -0.10
C ILE A 93 2.62 -10.52 0.76
N ALA A 94 3.84 -11.05 0.78
CA ALA A 94 5.02 -10.34 1.26
C ALA A 94 6.17 -10.55 0.28
N PHE A 95 7.05 -9.56 0.14
CA PHE A 95 8.23 -9.65 -0.72
C PHE A 95 9.28 -8.61 -0.32
N GLU A 96 10.52 -8.90 -0.67
CA GLU A 96 11.60 -7.93 -0.70
C GLU A 96 11.58 -7.18 -2.04
N PHE A 97 11.54 -5.85 -2.01
CA PHE A 97 11.53 -4.99 -3.20
C PHE A 97 12.74 -4.07 -3.18
N ASP A 98 13.55 -4.11 -4.23
CA ASP A 98 14.79 -3.35 -4.35
C ASP A 98 14.72 -2.43 -5.58
N TYR A 99 14.34 -1.17 -5.35
CA TYR A 99 14.22 -0.14 -6.38
C TYR A 99 15.52 0.65 -6.46
N ARG A 100 16.24 0.54 -7.58
CA ARG A 100 17.57 1.12 -7.79
C ARG A 100 17.55 2.11 -8.96
N PRO A 101 17.45 3.43 -8.72
CA PRO A 101 17.64 4.43 -9.77
C PRO A 101 19.05 4.31 -10.35
N VAL A 102 19.19 4.57 -11.65
CA VAL A 102 20.50 4.58 -12.34
C VAL A 102 21.19 5.93 -12.14
N ASP A 103 20.45 7.01 -12.31
CA ASP A 103 20.96 8.40 -12.27
C ASP A 103 21.04 8.98 -10.82
N ALA A 104 20.56 8.23 -9.83
CA ALA A 104 20.37 8.67 -8.43
C ALA A 104 20.48 7.47 -7.44
N PRO A 105 21.63 6.78 -7.37
CA PRO A 105 21.79 5.56 -6.57
C PRO A 105 21.61 5.78 -5.06
N GLU A 106 21.81 6.99 -4.55
CA GLU A 106 21.51 7.41 -3.19
C GLU A 106 20.01 7.41 -2.87
N ARG A 107 19.15 7.42 -3.90
CA ARG A 107 17.69 7.23 -3.79
C ARG A 107 17.26 5.79 -4.08
N ARG A 108 18.13 4.80 -3.84
CA ARG A 108 17.74 3.40 -3.69
C ARG A 108 16.66 3.31 -2.60
N MET A 109 15.71 2.40 -2.78
CA MET A 109 14.68 2.07 -1.80
C MET A 109 14.56 0.55 -1.76
N HIS A 110 15.11 -0.08 -0.72
CA HIS A 110 15.15 -1.54 -0.57
C HIS A 110 14.50 -1.98 0.75
N THR A 111 13.28 -2.51 0.63
CA THR A 111 12.39 -2.80 1.77
C THR A 111 11.82 -4.20 1.68
N PHE A 112 11.62 -4.88 2.82
CA PHE A 112 10.69 -6.00 2.92
C PHE A 112 9.28 -5.48 3.19
N GLN A 113 8.33 -5.77 2.31
CA GLN A 113 6.94 -5.33 2.38
C GLN A 113 6.02 -6.51 2.74
N LYS A 114 4.99 -6.27 3.56
CA LYS A 114 3.89 -7.20 3.87
C LYS A 114 2.57 -6.49 3.57
N ILE A 115 1.63 -7.13 2.86
CA ILE A 115 0.38 -6.53 2.39
C ILE A 115 -0.85 -7.40 2.73
N ASP A 116 -1.95 -6.78 3.19
CA ASP A 116 -3.30 -7.35 3.18
C ASP A 116 -3.97 -7.03 1.84
N LEU A 117 -4.14 -8.03 0.98
CA LEU A 117 -4.71 -7.88 -0.36
C LEU A 117 -6.17 -7.39 -0.34
N TRP A 118 -6.85 -7.49 0.80
CA TRP A 118 -8.30 -7.25 0.90
C TRP A 118 -8.70 -5.87 1.39
N SER A 119 -7.79 -5.20 2.08
CA SER A 119 -7.94 -3.84 2.61
C SER A 119 -6.89 -2.89 2.04
N ALA A 120 -6.02 -3.38 1.14
CA ALA A 120 -4.87 -2.67 0.60
C ALA A 120 -4.00 -2.02 1.68
N ARG A 121 -3.85 -2.68 2.84
CA ARG A 121 -2.93 -2.25 3.92
C ARG A 121 -1.56 -2.83 3.66
N ALA A 122 -0.51 -2.03 3.86
CA ALA A 122 0.86 -2.44 3.57
C ALA A 122 1.83 -1.86 4.61
N VAL A 123 2.80 -2.66 5.06
CA VAL A 123 3.87 -2.24 5.98
C VAL A 123 5.23 -2.64 5.42
N HIS A 124 6.20 -1.74 5.56
CA HIS A 124 7.58 -1.88 5.08
C HIS A 124 8.55 -1.88 6.27
N GLU A 125 9.55 -2.74 6.17
CA GLU A 125 10.78 -2.75 6.95
C GLU A 125 11.94 -2.47 5.98
N GLU A 126 12.61 -1.33 6.10
CA GLU A 126 13.79 -1.01 5.29
C GLU A 126 14.97 -1.93 5.65
N LEU A 127 15.65 -2.45 4.63
CA LEU A 127 16.75 -3.40 4.79
C LEU A 127 18.10 -2.70 4.67
N GLU A 128 18.29 -1.98 3.56
CA GLU A 128 19.50 -1.23 3.24
C GLU A 128 19.17 -0.08 2.29
N GLY A 129 19.95 1.01 2.31
CA GLY A 129 19.85 2.07 1.30
C GLY A 129 18.58 2.92 1.44
N GLY A 130 18.72 3.99 2.21
CA GLY A 130 17.72 5.03 2.46
C GLY A 130 18.41 6.34 2.81
N ALA A 131 17.63 7.34 3.24
CA ALA A 131 18.14 8.69 3.53
C ALA A 131 18.78 8.84 4.93
N GLY A 132 18.63 7.85 5.82
CA GLY A 132 19.14 7.91 7.19
C GLY A 132 19.19 6.58 7.92
N ALA A 133 18.53 6.51 9.08
CA ALA A 133 18.42 5.29 9.88
C ALA A 133 17.23 4.43 9.42
N SER A 134 17.38 3.11 9.45
CA SER A 134 16.44 2.12 8.91
C SER A 134 14.97 2.44 9.17
N ALA A 135 14.27 2.85 8.11
CA ALA A 135 12.88 3.25 8.18
C ALA A 135 11.92 2.07 8.39
N ARG A 136 10.87 2.27 9.19
CA ARG A 136 9.66 1.44 9.19
C ARG A 136 8.46 2.33 8.89
N PHE A 137 7.64 1.97 7.91
CA PHE A 137 6.48 2.78 7.52
C PHE A 137 5.34 1.91 6.97
N ALA A 138 4.13 2.45 6.94
CA ALA A 138 2.96 1.74 6.44
C ALA A 138 1.85 2.66 5.94
N TRP A 139 0.86 2.03 5.30
CA TRP A 139 -0.52 2.50 5.19
C TRP A 139 -1.43 1.57 6.01
N ASP A 140 -2.10 2.10 7.03
CA ASP A 140 -2.91 1.34 7.99
C ASP A 140 -4.36 1.09 7.52
N GLY A 141 -4.73 1.62 6.35
CA GLY A 141 -6.08 1.55 5.77
C GLY A 141 -6.81 2.90 5.79
N GLU A 142 -6.38 3.82 6.65
CA GLU A 142 -6.93 5.17 6.82
C GLU A 142 -5.85 6.25 6.76
N ARG A 143 -4.63 5.93 7.20
CA ARG A 143 -3.51 6.85 7.42
C ARG A 143 -2.18 6.21 7.02
N ALA A 144 -1.21 7.05 6.68
CA ALA A 144 0.19 6.66 6.59
C ALA A 144 0.91 6.92 7.92
N TRP A 145 1.96 6.15 8.20
CA TRP A 145 2.89 6.44 9.29
C TRP A 145 4.32 6.04 8.96
N ILE A 146 5.29 6.67 9.62
CA ILE A 146 6.73 6.40 9.46
C ILE A 146 7.50 6.61 10.78
N ALA A 147 8.46 5.74 11.06
CA ALA A 147 9.41 5.85 12.14
C ALA A 147 10.85 5.65 11.62
N PRO A 148 11.86 6.36 12.15
CA PRO A 148 11.79 7.34 13.25
C PRO A 148 11.20 8.72 12.87
N GLY A 149 10.99 9.01 11.59
CA GLY A 149 10.41 10.27 11.10
C GLY A 149 10.40 10.32 9.57
N PRO A 150 9.80 11.36 8.95
CA PRO A 150 9.62 11.44 7.49
C PRO A 150 10.94 11.35 6.71
N ASP A 151 12.00 12.00 7.19
CA ASP A 151 13.32 12.06 6.52
C ASP A 151 14.10 10.75 6.54
N ALA A 152 13.59 9.70 7.21
CA ALA A 152 14.24 8.39 7.23
C ALA A 152 14.22 7.72 5.85
N PHE A 153 13.24 8.03 4.99
CA PHE A 153 13.01 7.34 3.72
C PHE A 153 13.05 8.30 2.50
N PRO A 154 13.59 7.91 1.32
CA PRO A 154 13.84 8.82 0.18
C PRO A 154 12.61 9.41 -0.54
N THR A 155 11.39 9.25 0.00
CA THR A 155 10.11 9.64 -0.59
C THR A 155 8.99 9.59 0.47
N PRO A 156 7.88 10.37 0.36
CA PRO A 156 6.79 10.32 1.33
C PRO A 156 6.21 8.91 1.51
N ALA A 157 6.12 8.46 2.77
CA ALA A 157 5.65 7.13 3.13
C ALA A 157 4.26 6.79 2.55
N ARG A 158 3.33 7.74 2.55
CA ARG A 158 1.97 7.58 2.00
C ARG A 158 1.98 7.16 0.53
N PHE A 159 2.75 7.88 -0.30
CA PHE A 159 2.90 7.56 -1.73
C PHE A 159 3.53 6.18 -1.95
N TRP A 160 4.58 5.85 -1.18
CA TRP A 160 5.32 4.62 -1.41
C TRP A 160 4.66 3.37 -0.84
N ALA A 161 3.84 3.48 0.21
CA ALA A 161 3.26 2.35 0.93
C ALA A 161 2.55 1.32 0.03
N LEU A 162 1.97 1.74 -1.11
CA LEU A 162 1.34 0.83 -2.08
C LEU A 162 2.02 0.82 -3.46
N THR A 163 3.00 1.69 -3.73
CA THR A 163 3.65 1.78 -5.05
C THR A 163 4.32 0.45 -5.48
N PRO A 164 5.16 -0.21 -4.65
CA PRO A 164 5.69 -1.54 -4.98
C PRO A 164 4.64 -2.64 -5.10
N TYR A 165 3.57 -2.57 -4.29
CA TYR A 165 2.46 -3.53 -4.34
C TYR A 165 1.73 -3.47 -5.68
N TYR A 166 1.45 -2.27 -6.20
CA TYR A 166 0.84 -2.12 -7.52
C TYR A 166 1.73 -2.66 -8.64
N PHE A 167 3.05 -2.46 -8.60
CA PHE A 167 3.96 -3.01 -9.62
C PHE A 167 4.07 -4.53 -9.56
N VAL A 168 4.23 -5.12 -8.36
CA VAL A 168 4.34 -6.57 -8.19
C VAL A 168 3.01 -7.27 -8.46
N GLY A 169 1.89 -6.66 -8.11
CA GLY A 169 0.54 -7.21 -8.24
C GLY A 169 -0.12 -7.11 -9.62
N MET A 170 0.56 -6.58 -10.65
CA MET A 170 0.02 -6.62 -12.02
C MET A 170 0.03 -8.05 -12.58
N PRO A 171 -0.99 -8.49 -13.34
CA PRO A 171 -2.19 -7.74 -13.75
C PRO A 171 -3.38 -7.86 -12.77
N PHE A 172 -3.21 -8.46 -11.59
CA PHE A 172 -4.31 -8.73 -10.65
C PHE A 172 -4.93 -7.47 -10.05
N VAL A 173 -4.12 -6.47 -9.66
CA VAL A 173 -4.60 -5.23 -9.01
C VAL A 173 -5.51 -4.39 -9.91
N VAL A 174 -5.34 -4.47 -11.24
CA VAL A 174 -6.25 -3.79 -12.17
C VAL A 174 -7.57 -4.52 -12.39
N ALA A 175 -7.87 -5.59 -11.63
CA ALA A 175 -9.20 -6.18 -11.54
C ALA A 175 -10.12 -5.51 -10.50
N ASP A 176 -9.56 -4.63 -9.64
CA ASP A 176 -10.27 -4.04 -8.52
C ASP A 176 -11.42 -3.09 -8.93
N SER A 177 -12.26 -2.74 -7.97
CA SER A 177 -13.37 -1.81 -8.16
C SER A 177 -12.86 -0.38 -8.37
N GLY A 178 -13.39 0.32 -9.37
CA GLY A 178 -12.97 1.68 -9.74
C GLY A 178 -12.06 1.72 -10.97
N ALA A 179 -11.46 0.61 -11.40
CA ALA A 179 -10.71 0.54 -12.65
C ALA A 179 -11.64 0.59 -13.89
N ARG A 180 -11.28 1.45 -14.85
CA ARG A 180 -11.87 1.62 -16.20
C ARG A 180 -10.90 1.06 -17.25
N TYR A 181 -11.43 0.53 -18.36
CA TYR A 181 -10.64 -0.20 -19.37
C TYR A 181 -10.88 0.34 -20.78
N GLU A 182 -9.86 0.92 -21.38
CA GLU A 182 -9.85 1.43 -22.76
C GLU A 182 -8.97 0.55 -23.66
N ARG A 183 -9.45 0.29 -24.89
CA ARG A 183 -8.71 -0.47 -25.90
C ARG A 183 -7.96 0.49 -26.81
N LEU A 184 -6.63 0.52 -26.69
CA LEU A 184 -5.76 1.31 -27.57
C LEU A 184 -5.44 0.53 -28.87
N PRO A 185 -4.88 1.18 -29.91
CA PRO A 185 -4.21 0.48 -31.00
C PRO A 185 -3.11 -0.47 -30.48
N ASP A 186 -2.82 -1.52 -31.24
CA ASP A 186 -1.67 -2.38 -30.96
C ASP A 186 -0.37 -1.64 -31.25
N ALA A 187 0.68 -1.94 -30.47
CA ALA A 187 2.00 -1.34 -30.63
C ALA A 187 3.09 -2.41 -30.55
N GLU A 188 4.17 -2.22 -31.31
CA GLU A 188 5.33 -3.10 -31.22
C GLU A 188 6.16 -2.78 -29.98
N LEU A 189 6.61 -3.83 -29.30
CA LEU A 189 7.64 -3.76 -28.26
C LEU A 189 8.54 -4.99 -28.45
N ASP A 190 9.84 -4.76 -28.51
CA ASP A 190 10.88 -5.79 -28.62
C ASP A 190 10.63 -6.84 -29.74
N GLY A 191 10.09 -6.38 -30.87
CA GLY A 191 9.79 -7.21 -32.05
C GLY A 191 8.44 -7.95 -32.01
N VAL A 192 7.58 -7.68 -31.03
CA VAL A 192 6.26 -8.27 -30.89
C VAL A 192 5.18 -7.19 -30.88
N LEU A 193 4.16 -7.34 -31.73
CA LEU A 193 2.96 -6.51 -31.76
C LEU A 193 2.03 -6.88 -30.59
N HIS A 194 2.03 -6.07 -29.53
CA HIS A 194 1.27 -6.32 -28.30
C HIS A 194 -0.17 -5.76 -28.37
N ARG A 195 -1.10 -6.41 -27.66
CA ARG A 195 -2.42 -5.85 -27.40
C ARG A 195 -2.31 -4.87 -26.24
N LEU A 196 -2.58 -3.59 -26.51
CA LEU A 196 -2.56 -2.54 -25.49
C LEU A 196 -3.94 -2.33 -24.88
N VAL A 197 -3.99 -2.31 -23.55
CA VAL A 197 -5.16 -1.90 -22.75
C VAL A 197 -4.73 -0.78 -21.81
N LYS A 198 -5.39 0.37 -21.90
CA LYS A 198 -5.22 1.46 -20.94
C LYS A 198 -6.19 1.27 -19.76
N ILE A 199 -5.68 1.49 -18.56
CA ILE A 199 -6.39 1.53 -17.30
C ILE A 199 -6.37 2.98 -16.81
N THR A 200 -7.54 3.49 -16.45
CA THR A 200 -7.71 4.72 -15.65
C THR A 200 -8.66 4.39 -14.50
N TYR A 201 -8.84 5.31 -13.54
CA TYR A 201 -9.69 5.04 -12.38
C TYR A 201 -10.87 6.01 -12.28
N GLU A 202 -11.90 5.62 -11.52
CA GLU A 202 -12.98 6.51 -11.11
C GLU A 202 -12.46 7.54 -10.09
N ALA A 203 -12.99 8.76 -10.14
CA ALA A 203 -12.66 9.80 -9.15
C ALA A 203 -12.96 9.30 -7.72
N GLY A 204 -11.98 9.42 -6.83
CA GLY A 204 -12.02 8.87 -5.47
C GLY A 204 -11.51 7.42 -5.32
N THR A 205 -10.99 6.81 -6.40
CA THR A 205 -10.31 5.50 -6.31
C THR A 205 -8.86 5.70 -5.84
N GLY A 206 -8.62 5.55 -4.53
CA GLY A 206 -7.30 5.73 -3.93
C GLY A 206 -6.79 7.18 -3.94
N ASP A 207 -5.52 7.35 -3.60
CA ASP A 207 -4.86 8.67 -3.48
C ASP A 207 -4.50 9.32 -4.83
N SER A 208 -4.64 8.62 -5.96
CA SER A 208 -4.14 9.07 -7.26
C SER A 208 -4.99 8.55 -8.42
N PRO A 209 -6.29 8.91 -8.51
CA PRO A 209 -7.19 8.42 -9.56
C PRO A 209 -6.81 8.89 -10.97
N ASP A 210 -5.99 9.94 -11.08
CA ASP A 210 -5.43 10.47 -12.34
C ASP A 210 -4.17 9.70 -12.82
N ASP A 211 -3.67 8.74 -12.03
CA ASP A 211 -2.71 7.74 -12.53
C ASP A 211 -3.34 6.95 -13.69
N TYR A 212 -2.54 6.65 -14.71
CA TYR A 212 -2.93 5.69 -15.72
C TYR A 212 -1.82 4.70 -16.05
N TYR A 213 -2.27 3.53 -16.47
CA TYR A 213 -1.43 2.38 -16.82
C TYR A 213 -1.81 1.91 -18.22
N VAL A 214 -0.85 1.42 -19.00
CA VAL A 214 -1.07 0.78 -20.31
C VAL A 214 -0.35 -0.56 -20.29
N LEU A 215 -1.12 -1.65 -20.25
CA LEU A 215 -0.61 -3.01 -20.22
C LEU A 215 -0.28 -3.45 -21.66
N TYR A 216 0.92 -3.97 -21.86
CA TYR A 216 1.39 -4.57 -23.11
C TYR A 216 1.22 -6.08 -23.01
N LEU A 217 0.16 -6.62 -23.62
CA LEU A 217 -0.23 -8.02 -23.50
C LEU A 217 0.19 -8.82 -24.75
N HIS A 218 0.95 -9.91 -24.57
CA HIS A 218 1.45 -10.72 -25.70
C HIS A 218 0.28 -11.32 -26.50
N PRO A 219 0.23 -11.14 -27.84
CA PRO A 219 -0.99 -11.25 -28.65
C PRO A 219 -1.58 -12.67 -28.80
N ARG A 220 -0.93 -13.70 -28.23
CA ARG A 220 -1.39 -15.11 -28.28
C ARG A 220 -1.59 -15.76 -26.91
N THR A 221 -1.07 -15.16 -25.84
CA THR A 221 -1.13 -15.73 -24.47
C THR A 221 -1.65 -14.76 -23.43
N HIS A 222 -1.78 -13.48 -23.79
CA HIS A 222 -2.15 -12.38 -22.90
C HIS A 222 -1.21 -12.18 -21.70
N ALA A 223 -0.02 -12.81 -21.72
CA ALA A 223 1.06 -12.54 -20.77
C ALA A 223 1.42 -11.05 -20.74
N LEU A 224 1.68 -10.52 -19.55
CA LEU A 224 2.07 -9.12 -19.37
C LEU A 224 3.56 -8.99 -19.67
N ALA A 225 3.92 -8.24 -20.71
CA ALA A 225 5.31 -8.01 -21.10
C ALA A 225 5.85 -6.67 -20.57
N ALA A 226 4.99 -5.65 -20.51
CA ALA A 226 5.35 -4.34 -20.00
C ALA A 226 4.13 -3.53 -19.53
N LEU A 227 4.42 -2.49 -18.74
CA LEU A 227 3.50 -1.51 -18.21
C LEU A 227 4.04 -0.11 -18.55
N ARG A 228 3.35 0.63 -19.41
CA ARG A 228 3.60 2.08 -19.58
C ARG A 228 2.74 2.86 -18.60
N TYR A 229 3.31 3.82 -17.88
CA TYR A 229 2.60 4.48 -16.79
C TYR A 229 3.09 5.91 -16.54
N VAL A 230 2.27 6.67 -15.82
CA VAL A 230 2.59 7.98 -15.21
C VAL A 230 2.35 7.92 -13.72
N VAL A 231 2.82 8.93 -12.98
CA VAL A 231 2.44 9.16 -11.57
C VAL A 231 1.87 10.57 -11.45
N ALA A 232 0.65 10.69 -10.91
CA ALA A 232 -0.14 11.90 -10.72
C ALA A 232 -0.39 12.23 -9.24
N TYR A 233 0.37 11.62 -8.31
CA TYR A 233 0.19 11.78 -6.86
C TYR A 233 0.08 13.26 -6.44
N PRO A 234 -1.04 13.69 -5.81
CA PRO A 234 -1.30 15.12 -5.56
C PRO A 234 -0.25 15.81 -4.69
N GLY A 235 0.48 15.09 -3.84
CA GLY A 235 1.61 15.67 -3.10
C GLY A 235 2.77 16.10 -4.02
N PHE A 236 2.94 15.46 -5.17
CA PHE A 236 3.93 15.86 -6.17
C PHE A 236 3.37 16.88 -7.19
N PHE A 237 2.04 16.88 -7.36
CA PHE A 237 1.28 17.64 -8.37
C PHE A 237 0.03 18.28 -7.75
N PRO A 238 0.16 19.27 -6.84
CA PRO A 238 -0.98 19.83 -6.11
C PRO A 238 -1.97 20.59 -7.00
N ASP A 239 -1.48 21.21 -8.07
CA ASP A 239 -2.27 21.87 -9.11
C ASP A 239 -2.68 20.91 -10.26
N GLY A 240 -2.46 19.60 -10.07
CA GLY A 240 -2.66 18.56 -11.07
C GLY A 240 -1.48 18.37 -12.03
N GLY A 241 -1.64 17.43 -12.97
CA GLY A 241 -0.58 16.96 -13.87
C GLY A 241 0.07 15.66 -13.38
N HIS A 242 1.10 15.21 -14.10
CA HIS A 242 1.75 13.92 -13.84
C HIS A 242 3.20 13.89 -14.33
N THR A 243 3.98 12.87 -13.92
CA THR A 243 5.31 12.62 -14.47
C THR A 243 5.27 12.31 -15.97
N PRO A 244 6.36 12.54 -16.73
CA PRO A 244 6.52 11.91 -18.05
C PRO A 244 6.30 10.41 -17.99
N GLU A 245 5.84 9.82 -19.10
CA GLU A 245 5.62 8.37 -19.19
C GLU A 245 6.93 7.58 -18.98
N LYS A 246 6.80 6.43 -18.32
CA LYS A 246 7.84 5.41 -18.19
C LYS A 246 7.33 4.08 -18.73
N LEU A 247 8.23 3.23 -19.23
CA LEU A 247 7.92 1.84 -19.57
C LEU A 247 8.67 0.89 -18.62
N MET A 248 7.94 0.16 -17.81
CA MET A 248 8.44 -0.93 -16.97
C MET A 248 8.27 -2.25 -17.71
N ARG A 249 9.36 -2.98 -18.01
CA ARG A 249 9.27 -4.36 -18.51
C ARG A 249 8.98 -5.33 -17.36
N TYR A 250 8.39 -6.48 -17.67
CA TYR A 250 8.08 -7.54 -16.70
C TYR A 250 8.87 -8.79 -17.08
N ASP A 251 9.92 -9.06 -16.31
CA ASP A 251 10.93 -10.09 -16.60
C ASP A 251 11.05 -11.13 -15.49
N ALA A 252 11.64 -12.29 -15.82
CA ALA A 252 11.90 -13.39 -14.90
C ALA A 252 10.63 -13.88 -14.15
N PHE A 253 9.58 -14.24 -14.91
CA PHE A 253 8.34 -14.77 -14.34
C PHE A 253 8.54 -16.13 -13.66
N GLU A 254 8.40 -16.16 -12.34
CA GLU A 254 8.43 -17.33 -11.48
C GLU A 254 7.02 -17.71 -11.00
N ALA A 255 6.85 -18.92 -10.46
CA ALA A 255 5.59 -19.42 -9.92
C ALA A 255 5.67 -19.54 -8.40
N PHE A 256 4.74 -18.89 -7.69
CA PHE A 256 4.69 -18.82 -6.24
C PHE A 256 3.42 -19.51 -5.74
N GLU A 257 3.59 -20.57 -4.96
CA GLU A 257 2.48 -21.37 -4.44
C GLU A 257 1.67 -20.59 -3.39
N GLY A 258 0.34 -20.63 -3.51
CA GLY A 258 -0.60 -20.02 -2.57
C GLY A 258 -1.71 -20.98 -2.13
N PRO A 259 -2.54 -20.60 -1.13
CA PRO A 259 -3.55 -21.47 -0.52
C PRO A 259 -4.62 -22.06 -1.45
N ALA A 260 -4.76 -21.55 -2.68
CA ALA A 260 -5.68 -22.06 -3.70
C ALA A 260 -5.00 -22.37 -5.05
N GLY A 261 -3.66 -22.52 -5.05
CA GLY A 261 -2.83 -22.75 -6.24
C GLY A 261 -1.80 -21.65 -6.45
N ALA A 262 -0.86 -21.88 -7.37
CA ALA A 262 0.20 -20.94 -7.69
C ALA A 262 -0.27 -19.74 -8.53
N VAL A 263 0.33 -18.57 -8.26
CA VAL A 263 0.32 -17.42 -9.18
C VAL A 263 1.70 -17.23 -9.81
N ARG A 264 1.74 -16.59 -10.98
CA ARG A 264 2.98 -16.28 -11.69
C ARG A 264 3.24 -14.79 -11.67
N LEU A 265 4.36 -14.40 -11.06
CA LEU A 265 4.76 -13.01 -10.87
C LEU A 265 6.16 -12.81 -11.48
N ALA A 266 6.40 -11.62 -12.04
CA ALA A 266 7.74 -11.21 -12.44
C ALA A 266 8.64 -11.08 -11.19
N THR A 267 9.96 -11.22 -11.35
CA THR A 267 10.94 -10.90 -10.29
C THR A 267 11.89 -9.77 -10.69
N ARG A 268 11.79 -9.25 -11.91
CA ARG A 268 12.57 -8.11 -12.42
C ARG A 268 11.69 -7.12 -13.20
N TYR A 269 11.92 -5.82 -12.96
CA TYR A 269 11.11 -4.74 -13.52
C TYR A 269 11.97 -3.55 -14.04
N ASP A 270 12.86 -3.81 -15.00
CA ASP A 270 13.71 -2.77 -15.60
C ASP A 270 12.84 -1.69 -16.25
N THR A 271 12.98 -0.45 -15.78
CA THR A 271 12.11 0.68 -16.10
C THR A 271 12.85 1.75 -16.87
N SER A 272 12.31 2.12 -18.02
CA SER A 272 12.89 3.04 -19.00
C SER A 272 12.10 4.36 -19.08
N ARG A 273 12.76 5.45 -19.49
CA ARG A 273 12.03 6.64 -19.97
C ARG A 273 11.22 6.25 -21.22
N TRP A 274 9.99 6.75 -21.38
CA TRP A 274 9.26 6.58 -22.63
C TRP A 274 9.56 7.75 -23.58
N ASP A 275 9.93 7.42 -24.82
CA ASP A 275 10.02 8.35 -25.92
C ASP A 275 8.65 8.37 -26.64
N ALA A 276 7.90 9.45 -26.42
CA ALA A 276 6.56 9.62 -26.95
C ALA A 276 6.55 10.01 -28.45
N GLU A 277 7.65 10.56 -28.98
CA GLU A 277 7.76 10.94 -30.39
C GLU A 277 8.14 9.73 -31.25
N ALA A 278 9.14 8.95 -30.81
CA ALA A 278 9.52 7.70 -31.48
C ALA A 278 8.69 6.48 -31.04
N GLY A 279 7.74 6.66 -30.10
CA GLY A 279 6.76 5.65 -29.68
C GLY A 279 7.37 4.39 -29.04
N ARG A 280 8.46 4.54 -28.28
CA ARG A 280 9.30 3.41 -27.81
C ARG A 280 9.97 3.69 -26.46
N PRO A 281 10.47 2.67 -25.73
CA PRO A 281 11.32 2.93 -24.57
C PRO A 281 12.69 3.48 -24.99
N GLY A 282 13.15 4.51 -24.28
CA GLY A 282 14.53 4.98 -24.30
C GLY A 282 15.39 4.27 -23.25
N GLU A 283 16.24 5.04 -22.57
CA GLU A 283 17.20 4.51 -21.59
C GLU A 283 16.55 3.99 -20.29
N VAL A 284 17.14 2.93 -19.73
CA VAL A 284 16.76 2.35 -18.43
C VAL A 284 17.23 3.26 -17.30
N VAL A 285 16.27 3.85 -16.58
CA VAL A 285 16.51 4.78 -15.46
C VAL A 285 16.32 4.17 -14.07
N THR A 286 15.69 2.99 -14.00
CA THR A 286 15.59 2.23 -12.75
C THR A 286 15.73 0.75 -13.05
N ARG A 287 16.53 0.04 -12.25
CA ARG A 287 16.49 -1.43 -12.17
C ARG A 287 15.77 -1.81 -10.89
N ILE A 288 14.87 -2.79 -10.99
CA ILE A 288 14.00 -3.18 -9.89
C ILE A 288 14.00 -4.71 -9.83
N THR A 289 14.13 -5.26 -8.63
CA THR A 289 13.91 -6.70 -8.39
C THR A 289 12.96 -6.92 -7.22
N ALA A 290 12.05 -7.88 -7.37
CA ALA A 290 11.28 -8.46 -6.27
C ALA A 290 11.86 -9.84 -5.92
N SER A 291 12.04 -10.15 -4.64
CA SER A 291 12.52 -11.45 -4.18
C SER A 291 11.84 -11.87 -2.88
N ARG A 292 12.13 -13.08 -2.38
CA ARG A 292 11.56 -13.63 -1.12
C ARG A 292 10.03 -13.54 -1.07
N VAL A 293 9.38 -13.78 -2.21
CA VAL A 293 7.92 -13.66 -2.34
C VAL A 293 7.23 -14.79 -1.56
N GLY A 294 6.36 -14.41 -0.63
CA GLY A 294 5.52 -15.31 0.17
C GLY A 294 4.04 -14.95 0.00
N LEU A 295 3.16 -15.96 0.04
CA LEU A 295 1.72 -15.85 -0.20
C LEU A 295 0.94 -16.63 0.87
N GLY A 296 -0.16 -16.06 1.36
CA GLY A 296 -1.04 -16.75 2.32
C GLY A 296 -0.53 -16.81 3.76
N GLU A 297 0.54 -16.07 4.07
CA GLU A 297 1.00 -15.88 5.45
C GLU A 297 -0.09 -15.21 6.31
N THR A 298 -0.11 -15.52 7.60
CA THR A 298 -1.12 -15.01 8.54
C THR A 298 -0.45 -14.14 9.60
N TYR A 299 -0.86 -12.88 9.70
CA TYR A 299 -0.28 -11.88 10.59
C TYR A 299 -1.29 -11.42 11.66
N PRO A 300 -0.83 -11.01 12.85
CA PRO A 300 -1.60 -10.14 13.74
C PRO A 300 -2.02 -8.84 13.02
N GLU A 301 -3.23 -8.33 13.25
CA GLU A 301 -3.72 -7.10 12.61
C GLU A 301 -2.93 -5.84 13.02
N ASP A 302 -2.32 -5.83 14.21
CA ASP A 302 -1.45 -4.75 14.69
C ASP A 302 -0.09 -4.68 13.98
N VAL A 303 0.22 -5.61 13.07
CA VAL A 303 1.43 -5.51 12.22
C VAL A 303 1.44 -4.22 11.38
N PHE A 304 0.26 -3.70 11.01
CA PHE A 304 0.08 -2.45 10.27
C PHE A 304 -0.05 -1.21 11.17
N ALA A 305 -0.05 -1.36 12.50
CA ALA A 305 -0.24 -0.25 13.43
C ALA A 305 1.06 0.58 13.62
N PRO A 306 0.94 1.90 13.87
CA PRO A 306 2.08 2.75 14.15
C PRO A 306 2.78 2.35 15.45
N PRO A 307 4.11 2.18 15.47
CA PRO A 307 4.86 2.00 16.70
C PRO A 307 4.87 3.30 17.53
N PRO A 308 5.12 3.23 18.85
CA PRO A 308 5.23 4.42 19.69
C PRO A 308 6.30 5.39 19.18
N GLY A 309 5.92 6.64 18.95
CA GLY A 309 6.83 7.68 18.43
C GLY A 309 6.98 7.73 16.91
N ALA A 310 6.18 6.96 16.14
CA ALA A 310 6.04 7.20 14.71
C ALA A 310 5.35 8.55 14.42
N ASP A 311 5.75 9.19 13.32
CA ASP A 311 4.96 10.22 12.66
C ASP A 311 3.74 9.56 11.98
N VAL A 312 2.56 10.18 12.06
CA VAL A 312 1.29 9.63 11.55
C VAL A 312 0.51 10.74 10.85
N SER A 313 0.19 10.53 9.57
CA SER A 313 -0.53 11.51 8.75
C SER A 313 -1.75 10.90 8.04
N ALA A 314 -2.88 11.62 8.14
CA ALA A 314 -4.10 11.37 7.38
C ALA A 314 -4.18 12.18 6.07
N GLU A 315 -3.18 13.02 5.78
CA GLU A 315 -3.21 13.99 4.68
C GLU A 315 -2.29 13.57 3.51
N ILE A 316 -2.55 14.12 2.32
CA ILE A 316 -1.63 14.03 1.18
C ILE A 316 -0.76 15.28 1.22
N THR A 317 0.39 15.18 1.89
CA THR A 317 1.35 16.28 1.98
C THR A 317 2.22 16.35 0.73
N ALA A 318 2.54 17.58 0.33
CA ALA A 318 3.62 17.81 -0.63
C ALA A 318 4.98 17.62 0.06
N PRO A 319 6.01 17.08 -0.61
CA PRO A 319 7.35 17.07 -0.06
C PRO A 319 7.86 18.51 0.00
N GLU A 320 8.44 18.90 1.14
CA GLU A 320 9.13 20.18 1.25
C GLU A 320 10.29 20.20 0.25
N ARG A 321 10.13 20.99 -0.82
CA ARG A 321 11.21 21.26 -1.76
C ARG A 321 11.98 22.45 -1.23
N GLU A 322 13.24 22.26 -0.85
CA GLU A 322 14.18 23.37 -0.92
C GLU A 322 14.10 23.96 -2.34
N PRO A 323 14.01 25.29 -2.48
CA PRO A 323 13.90 25.90 -3.79
C PRO A 323 15.17 25.61 -4.56
N ARG A 324 15.06 24.82 -5.64
CA ARG A 324 16.10 24.82 -6.66
C ARG A 324 16.26 26.25 -7.13
N GLU A 325 17.48 26.78 -7.02
CA GLU A 325 17.88 27.95 -7.78
C GLU A 325 17.53 27.70 -9.25
N ALA A 326 16.86 28.68 -9.87
CA ALA A 326 16.64 28.62 -11.31
C ALA A 326 18.02 28.58 -12.00
N PRO A 327 18.16 27.91 -13.16
CA PRO A 327 19.33 28.17 -14.00
C PRO A 327 19.39 29.68 -14.25
N GLU A 328 20.57 30.29 -14.02
CA GLU A 328 20.76 31.70 -14.36
C GLU A 328 20.52 31.86 -15.87
N ASP A 329 19.66 32.80 -16.26
CA ASP A 329 19.40 33.09 -17.68
C ASP A 329 20.72 33.53 -18.33
N GLU A 330 21.30 32.70 -19.20
CA GLU A 330 22.40 33.13 -20.07
C GLU A 330 21.88 34.29 -20.93
N PRO A 331 22.48 35.49 -20.87
CA PRO A 331 21.96 36.65 -21.58
C PRO A 331 22.12 36.44 -23.09
N GLU A 332 21.01 36.49 -23.82
CA GLU A 332 21.01 36.40 -25.29
C GLU A 332 22.00 37.40 -25.89
N GLU A 333 22.99 36.92 -26.66
CA GLU A 333 23.83 37.80 -27.46
C GLU A 333 22.95 38.51 -28.52
N PRO A 334 23.01 39.85 -28.63
CA PRO A 334 22.22 40.57 -29.61
C PRO A 334 22.66 40.20 -31.03
N PRO A 335 21.72 40.05 -31.98
CA PRO A 335 22.03 39.59 -33.34
C PRO A 335 22.97 40.56 -34.07
N SER A 336 23.87 40.00 -34.86
CA SER A 336 24.86 40.75 -35.65
C SER A 336 24.23 41.41 -36.88
N ASP A 337 24.24 42.75 -36.93
CA ASP A 337 23.90 43.54 -38.12
C ASP A 337 24.95 43.38 -39.23
N ASP A 338 24.87 42.34 -40.07
CA ASP A 338 25.71 42.22 -41.28
C ASP A 338 25.06 41.44 -42.44
N ASP A 339 23.73 41.55 -42.61
CA ASP A 339 22.99 40.94 -43.73
C ASP A 339 22.10 41.98 -44.43
N ALA A 340 22.75 42.93 -45.12
CA ALA A 340 22.09 43.98 -45.88
C ALA A 340 21.80 43.53 -47.33
N PRO A 341 20.52 43.34 -47.74
CA PRO A 341 20.20 42.91 -49.10
C PRO A 341 20.54 44.00 -50.13
N GLY A 342 21.17 43.60 -51.23
CA GLY A 342 21.61 44.50 -52.30
C GLY A 342 20.45 45.24 -52.99
N GLY A 343 20.70 46.49 -53.39
CA GLY A 343 19.75 47.29 -54.17
C GLY A 343 19.59 46.82 -55.62
N PRO A 344 18.48 47.18 -56.29
CA PRO A 344 18.27 46.90 -57.71
C PRO A 344 19.06 47.86 -58.62
N ASP A 345 19.45 47.38 -59.80
CA ASP A 345 19.90 48.22 -60.92
C ASP A 345 18.70 48.85 -61.65
N GLU A 346 18.67 50.20 -61.75
CA GLU A 346 18.20 50.99 -62.92
C GLU A 346 18.67 52.46 -62.84
#